data_AF-A0A812JZT6-F1
#
_entry.id   AF-A0A812JZT6-F1
#
_cell.length_a   1.000
_cell.length_b   1.000
_cell.length_c   1.000
_cell.angle_alpha   90.00
_cell.angle_beta   90.00
_cell.angle_gamma   90.00
#
_symmetry.space_group_name_H-M   'P 1'
#
loop_
_entity.id
_entity.type
_entity.pdbx_description
1 polymer ?
#
loop_
_entity_poly.entity_id
_entity_poly.type
_entity_poly.pdbx_seq_one_letter_code
_entity_poly.pdbx_strand_id
1 'polypeptide(L)'
;LSVAYVFPRMASIDLWYIVYSLILVSYILPMNTSWEGTGRVVPVMFVLFRLPAVIIVNRLYLVFVSNLPFLVVMLYRVWTSEHDESYGGRVLPVGIECLHMLVLVVFAAALRDYLTGRVELEIQNCNAVTQLNAASSLLQLTCDAVVELDADLCLTKHSQELAAMLLRDPGASLEGVRFTDLVPPAESASALKQLTHF
;
A
#
# COMPACT_ATOMS: atom_id res chain seq x y z
N LEU A 1 -24.32 17.88 -14.76
CA LEU A 1 -24.08 16.44 -15.07
C LEU A 1 -23.00 16.37 -16.15
N SER A 2 -21.75 16.42 -15.75
CA SER A 2 -20.61 16.33 -16.65
C SER A 2 -20.15 14.88 -16.64
N VAL A 3 -20.58 14.10 -17.62
CA VAL A 3 -20.08 12.74 -17.86
C VAL A 3 -18.64 12.92 -18.34
N ALA A 4 -17.74 13.05 -17.37
CA ALA A 4 -16.31 13.04 -17.59
C ALA A 4 -15.98 11.73 -18.30
N TYR A 5 -15.39 11.83 -19.49
CA TYR A 5 -14.82 10.73 -20.23
C TYR A 5 -13.77 10.03 -19.35
N VAL A 6 -14.19 9.04 -18.57
CA VAL A 6 -13.30 8.04 -17.99
C VAL A 6 -12.91 7.09 -19.14
N PHE A 7 -12.29 7.64 -20.18
CA PHE A 7 -11.55 6.82 -21.12
C PHE A 7 -10.44 6.10 -20.33
N PRO A 8 -10.13 4.85 -20.65
CA PRO A 8 -9.56 3.91 -19.70
C PRO A 8 -8.11 4.26 -19.42
N ARG A 9 -7.88 5.10 -18.41
CA ARG A 9 -6.54 5.47 -17.90
C ARG A 9 -5.66 4.23 -17.66
N MET A 10 -6.27 3.09 -17.32
CA MET A 10 -5.60 1.80 -17.16
C MET A 10 -5.00 1.27 -18.46
N ALA A 11 -5.68 1.41 -19.60
CA ALA A 11 -5.16 0.94 -20.89
C ALA A 11 -3.95 1.75 -21.36
N SER A 12 -3.90 3.05 -21.02
CA SER A 12 -2.75 3.91 -21.35
C SER A 12 -1.49 3.48 -20.61
N ILE A 13 -1.60 3.14 -19.32
CA ILE A 13 -0.45 2.73 -18.49
C ILE A 13 0.11 1.38 -18.94
N ASP A 14 -0.76 0.40 -19.20
CA ASP A 14 -0.38 -0.91 -19.71
C ASP A 14 0.35 -0.80 -21.07
N LEU A 15 -0.12 0.10 -21.95
CA LEU A 15 0.54 0.37 -23.24
C LEU A 15 1.94 0.97 -23.05
N TRP A 16 2.09 1.95 -22.15
CA TRP A 16 3.39 2.56 -21.86
C TRP A 16 4.40 1.55 -21.34
N TYR A 17 3.97 0.61 -20.49
CA TYR A 17 4.82 -0.46 -20.01
C TYR A 17 5.30 -1.38 -21.14
N ILE A 18 4.42 -1.74 -22.08
CA ILE A 18 4.78 -2.54 -23.25
C ILE A 18 5.78 -1.79 -24.14
N VAL A 19 5.48 -0.52 -24.47
CA VAL A 19 6.38 0.33 -25.28
C VAL A 19 7.75 0.47 -24.62
N TYR A 20 7.78 0.74 -23.32
CA TYR A 20 9.00 0.80 -22.55
C TYR A 20 9.79 -0.51 -22.59
N SER A 21 9.11 -1.64 -22.40
CA SER A 21 9.72 -2.98 -22.50
C SER A 21 10.32 -3.23 -23.88
N LEU A 22 9.62 -2.85 -24.95
CA LEU A 22 10.13 -2.97 -26.32
C LEU A 22 11.39 -2.11 -26.57
N ILE A 23 11.45 -0.91 -26.01
CA ILE A 23 12.64 -0.05 -26.08
C ILE A 23 13.82 -0.75 -25.40
N LEU A 24 13.62 -1.31 -24.21
CA LEU A 24 14.67 -2.05 -23.50
C LEU A 24 15.12 -3.31 -24.27
N VAL A 25 14.18 -4.06 -24.87
CA VAL A 25 14.50 -5.21 -25.74
C VAL A 25 15.36 -4.77 -26.92
N SER A 26 15.03 -3.62 -27.53
CA SER A 26 15.80 -3.11 -28.67
C SER A 26 17.26 -2.84 -28.31
N TYR A 27 17.54 -2.36 -27.09
CA TYR A 27 18.89 -2.14 -26.59
C TYR A 27 19.71 -3.43 -26.45
N ILE A 28 19.05 -4.54 -26.12
CA ILE A 28 19.68 -5.86 -25.94
C ILE A 28 19.78 -6.62 -27.28
N LEU A 29 19.28 -6.08 -28.40
CA LEU A 29 19.45 -6.76 -29.69
C LEU A 29 20.94 -6.93 -30.08
N PRO A 30 21.30 -8.02 -30.78
CA PRO A 30 22.67 -8.30 -31.23
C PRO A 30 23.36 -7.14 -31.94
N MET A 31 22.58 -6.31 -32.63
CA MET A 31 23.04 -5.13 -33.35
C MET A 31 23.59 -4.02 -32.45
N ASN A 32 23.10 -3.93 -31.20
CA ASN A 32 23.37 -2.80 -30.31
C ASN A 32 24.37 -3.13 -29.21
N THR A 33 24.42 -4.37 -28.75
CA THR A 33 25.27 -4.77 -27.61
C THR A 33 26.10 -6.01 -27.95
N SER A 34 27.41 -5.96 -27.68
CA SER A 34 28.31 -7.12 -27.83
C SER A 34 27.98 -8.23 -26.82
N TRP A 35 28.45 -9.45 -27.05
CA TRP A 35 28.19 -10.57 -26.15
C TRP A 35 28.73 -10.32 -24.73
N GLU A 36 29.98 -9.87 -24.60
CA GLU A 36 30.60 -9.52 -23.32
C GLU A 36 29.84 -8.40 -22.59
N GLY A 37 29.35 -7.41 -23.35
CA GLY A 37 28.55 -6.32 -22.81
C GLY A 37 27.21 -6.80 -22.28
N THR A 38 26.60 -7.79 -22.93
CA THR A 38 25.26 -8.30 -22.58
C THR A 38 25.23 -8.83 -21.15
N GLY A 39 26.26 -9.58 -20.72
CA GLY A 39 26.34 -10.11 -19.36
C GLY A 39 26.38 -9.05 -18.26
N ARG A 40 26.89 -7.85 -18.56
CA ARG A 40 26.93 -6.71 -17.61
C ARG A 40 25.69 -5.84 -17.69
N VAL A 41 25.21 -5.59 -18.91
CA VAL A 41 24.09 -4.68 -19.18
C VAL A 41 22.77 -5.27 -18.71
N VAL A 42 22.52 -6.57 -18.94
CA VAL A 42 21.22 -7.20 -18.63
C VAL A 42 20.88 -7.14 -17.13
N PRO A 43 21.77 -7.50 -16.18
CA PRO A 43 21.48 -7.36 -14.75
C PRO A 43 21.25 -5.91 -14.32
N VAL A 44 22.01 -4.95 -14.87
CA VAL A 44 21.85 -3.53 -14.56
C VAL A 44 20.49 -3.04 -15.05
N MET A 45 20.10 -3.38 -16.28
CA MET A 45 18.79 -3.05 -16.81
C MET A 45 17.66 -3.73 -16.03
N PHE A 46 17.89 -4.95 -15.57
CA PHE A 46 16.92 -5.66 -14.74
C PHE A 46 16.63 -4.90 -13.44
N VAL A 47 17.66 -4.56 -12.68
CA VAL A 47 17.51 -3.90 -11.37
C VAL A 47 17.00 -2.46 -11.50
N LEU A 48 17.55 -1.68 -12.44
CA LEU A 48 17.24 -0.25 -12.53
C LEU A 48 15.96 0.06 -13.30
N PHE A 49 15.58 -0.79 -14.26
CA PHE A 49 14.52 -0.47 -15.21
C PHE A 49 13.37 -1.47 -15.17
N ARG A 50 13.65 -2.78 -15.25
CA ARG A 50 12.58 -3.80 -15.31
C ARG A 50 11.88 -3.98 -13.96
N LEU A 51 12.65 -4.09 -12.86
CA LEU A 51 12.09 -4.32 -11.53
C LEU A 51 11.17 -3.18 -11.06
N PRO A 52 11.55 -1.88 -11.16
CA PRO A 52 10.66 -0.79 -10.78
C PRO A 52 9.43 -0.67 -11.70
N ALA A 53 9.57 -0.99 -12.99
CA ALA A 53 8.47 -0.92 -13.94
C ALA A 53 7.32 -1.90 -13.62
N VAL A 54 7.58 -2.99 -12.88
CA VAL A 54 6.53 -3.93 -12.44
C VAL A 54 5.51 -3.25 -11.53
N ILE A 55 5.90 -2.24 -10.76
CA ILE A 55 5.01 -1.51 -9.82
C ILE A 55 3.86 -0.83 -10.58
N ILE A 56 4.07 -0.52 -11.85
CA ILE A 56 3.12 0.22 -12.69
C ILE A 56 2.04 -0.70 -13.29
N VAL A 57 2.27 -2.01 -13.34
CA VAL A 57 1.44 -2.96 -14.09
C VAL A 57 0.37 -3.60 -13.21
N ASN A 58 -0.89 -3.49 -13.62
CA ASN A 58 -2.00 -4.09 -12.88
C ASN A 58 -2.26 -5.57 -13.24
N ARG A 59 -1.80 -6.01 -14.42
CA ARG A 59 -2.13 -7.33 -14.98
C ARG A 59 -0.90 -8.24 -14.98
N LEU A 60 -0.95 -9.31 -14.19
CA LEU A 60 0.18 -10.25 -14.07
C LEU A 60 0.62 -10.86 -15.40
N TYR A 61 -0.34 -11.19 -16.30
CA TYR A 61 -0.01 -11.76 -17.60
C TYR A 61 0.78 -10.79 -18.50
N LEU A 62 0.63 -9.47 -18.32
CA LEU A 62 1.41 -8.49 -19.09
C LEU A 62 2.87 -8.51 -18.67
N VAL A 63 3.17 -8.72 -17.38
CA VAL A 63 4.54 -8.91 -16.90
C VAL A 63 5.14 -10.15 -17.58
N PHE A 64 4.41 -11.27 -17.64
CA PHE A 64 4.93 -12.46 -18.34
C PHE A 64 5.16 -12.22 -19.84
N VAL A 65 4.14 -11.73 -20.56
CA VAL A 65 4.19 -11.56 -22.02
C VAL A 65 5.22 -10.51 -22.45
N SER A 66 5.37 -9.41 -21.72
CA SER A 66 6.35 -8.35 -22.03
C SER A 66 7.80 -8.78 -21.79
N ASN A 67 8.03 -9.79 -20.94
CA ASN A 67 9.37 -10.29 -20.65
C ASN A 67 9.78 -11.45 -21.58
N LEU A 68 8.84 -12.11 -22.26
CA LEU A 68 9.13 -13.16 -23.27
C LEU A 68 10.09 -12.70 -24.40
N PRO A 69 9.96 -11.49 -24.98
CA PRO A 69 10.88 -11.02 -26.01
C PRO A 69 12.36 -10.99 -25.55
N PHE A 70 12.63 -10.71 -24.26
CA PHE A 70 14.00 -10.75 -23.75
C PHE A 70 14.55 -12.17 -23.80
N LEU A 71 13.76 -13.16 -23.36
CA LEU A 71 14.14 -14.58 -23.46
C LEU A 71 14.37 -15.01 -24.92
N VAL A 72 13.50 -14.58 -25.84
CA VAL A 72 13.64 -14.87 -27.28
C VAL A 72 14.92 -14.26 -27.83
N VAL A 73 15.24 -13.00 -27.49
CA VAL A 73 16.49 -12.34 -27.92
C VAL A 73 17.71 -13.06 -27.35
N MET A 74 17.67 -13.50 -26.09
CA MET A 74 18.77 -14.27 -25.48
C MET A 74 18.96 -15.62 -26.15
N LEU A 75 17.88 -16.36 -26.43
CA LEU A 75 17.93 -17.62 -27.18
C LEU A 75 18.47 -17.41 -28.60
N TYR A 76 18.03 -16.36 -29.29
CA TYR A 76 18.52 -16.00 -30.61
C TYR A 76 20.02 -15.68 -30.61
N ARG A 77 20.50 -14.92 -29.62
CA ARG A 77 21.94 -14.62 -29.45
C ARG A 77 22.74 -15.91 -29.21
N VAL A 78 22.25 -16.79 -28.36
CA VAL A 78 22.88 -18.09 -28.08
C VAL A 78 22.95 -18.97 -29.33
N TRP A 79 21.90 -18.96 -30.15
CA TRP A 79 21.83 -19.72 -31.39
C TRP A 79 22.81 -19.22 -32.45
N THR A 80 22.93 -17.89 -32.58
CA THR A 80 23.71 -17.26 -33.65
C THR A 80 25.17 -17.04 -33.34
N SER A 81 25.56 -17.03 -32.07
CA SER A 81 26.94 -16.75 -31.68
C SER A 81 27.79 -18.02 -31.67
N GLU A 82 28.79 -18.10 -32.55
CA GLU A 82 29.89 -19.07 -32.45
C GLU A 82 30.65 -18.79 -31.15
N HIS A 83 30.73 -19.77 -30.25
CA HIS A 83 31.16 -19.55 -28.86
C HIS A 83 32.46 -20.28 -28.55
N ASP A 84 33.39 -19.58 -27.89
CA ASP A 84 34.50 -20.15 -27.13
C ASP A 84 33.97 -20.88 -25.87
N GLU A 85 34.41 -22.10 -25.63
CA GLU A 85 33.93 -22.98 -24.55
C GLU A 85 34.32 -22.52 -23.12
N SER A 86 35.01 -21.39 -22.97
CA SER A 86 35.85 -21.17 -21.78
C SER A 86 35.13 -20.74 -20.49
N TYR A 87 33.85 -20.34 -20.45
CA TYR A 87 33.20 -19.97 -19.18
C TYR A 87 31.69 -20.23 -19.21
N GLY A 88 31.25 -21.30 -18.55
CA GLY A 88 29.84 -21.53 -18.16
C GLY A 88 28.82 -21.78 -19.29
N GLY A 89 29.27 -21.72 -20.55
CA GLY A 89 28.54 -22.14 -21.72
C GLY A 89 27.26 -21.35 -22.03
N ARG A 90 26.58 -21.79 -23.10
CA ARG A 90 25.34 -21.23 -23.65
C ARG A 90 24.16 -21.19 -22.66
N VAL A 91 24.24 -21.96 -21.57
CA VAL A 91 23.11 -22.20 -20.64
C VAL A 91 22.99 -21.12 -19.58
N LEU A 92 24.09 -20.58 -19.06
CA LEU A 92 24.07 -19.55 -18.01
C LEU A 92 23.24 -18.30 -18.36
N PRO A 93 23.44 -17.63 -19.51
CA PRO A 93 22.71 -16.38 -19.80
C PRO A 93 21.21 -16.61 -19.97
N VAL A 94 20.81 -17.75 -20.54
CA VAL A 94 19.40 -18.15 -20.66
C VAL A 94 18.82 -18.46 -19.27
N GLY A 95 19.57 -19.18 -18.43
CA GLY A 95 19.17 -19.49 -17.06
C GLY A 95 18.97 -18.23 -16.21
N ILE A 96 19.87 -17.25 -16.32
CA ILE A 96 19.75 -15.95 -15.65
C ILE A 96 18.48 -15.22 -16.12
N GLU A 97 18.20 -15.21 -17.42
CA GLU A 97 17.00 -14.54 -17.94
C GLU A 97 15.70 -15.24 -17.51
N CYS A 98 15.68 -16.57 -17.47
CA CYS A 98 14.57 -17.34 -16.89
C CYS A 98 14.37 -17.00 -15.41
N LEU A 99 15.46 -16.88 -14.64
CA LEU A 99 15.41 -16.48 -13.24
C LEU A 99 14.88 -15.06 -13.08
N HIS A 100 15.32 -14.11 -13.92
CA HIS A 100 14.77 -12.75 -13.95
C HIS A 100 13.26 -12.74 -14.20
N MET A 101 12.77 -13.50 -15.18
CA MET A 101 11.32 -13.61 -15.42
C MET A 101 10.59 -14.16 -14.19
N LEU A 102 11.11 -15.22 -13.58
CA LEU A 102 10.52 -15.82 -12.38
C LEU A 102 10.44 -14.80 -11.24
N VAL A 103 11.54 -14.08 -10.97
CA VAL A 103 11.60 -13.05 -9.93
C VAL A 103 10.59 -11.94 -10.20
N LEU A 104 10.46 -11.47 -11.45
CA LEU A 104 9.48 -10.42 -11.79
C LEU A 104 8.04 -10.88 -11.59
N VAL A 105 7.70 -12.12 -11.97
CA VAL A 105 6.34 -12.66 -11.79
C VAL A 105 6.02 -12.84 -10.31
N VAL A 106 6.94 -13.41 -9.52
CA VAL A 106 6.75 -13.58 -8.08
C VAL A 106 6.63 -12.23 -7.38
N PHE A 107 7.49 -11.27 -7.73
CA PHE A 107 7.44 -9.92 -7.18
C PHE A 107 6.12 -9.20 -7.53
N ALA A 108 5.67 -9.30 -8.79
CA ALA A 108 4.39 -8.73 -9.23
C ALA A 108 3.20 -9.33 -8.47
N ALA A 109 3.18 -10.65 -8.28
CA ALA A 109 2.14 -11.34 -7.52
C ALA A 109 2.14 -10.89 -6.05
N ALA A 110 3.30 -10.92 -5.39
CA ALA A 110 3.44 -10.50 -4.00
C ALA A 110 3.03 -9.03 -3.78
N LEU A 111 3.41 -8.13 -4.70
CA LEU A 111 3.04 -6.72 -4.63
C LEU A 111 1.51 -6.55 -4.79
N ARG A 112 0.89 -7.31 -5.68
CA ARG A 112 -0.57 -7.26 -5.89
C ARG A 112 -1.33 -7.75 -4.66
N ASP A 113 -0.88 -8.86 -4.06
CA ASP A 113 -1.47 -9.41 -2.85
C ASP A 113 -1.33 -8.40 -1.69
N TYR A 114 -0.16 -7.79 -1.55
CA TYR A 114 0.08 -6.73 -0.56
C TYR A 114 -0.83 -5.51 -0.76
N LEU A 115 -0.97 -5.02 -2.00
CA LEU A 115 -1.82 -3.87 -2.30
C LEU A 115 -3.31 -4.18 -2.05
N THR A 116 -3.75 -5.39 -2.42
CA THR A 116 -5.14 -5.83 -2.18
C THR A 116 -5.43 -5.92 -0.69
N GLY A 117 -4.53 -6.54 0.08
CA GLY A 117 -4.66 -6.61 1.54
C GLY A 117 -4.64 -5.22 2.20
N ARG A 118 -3.85 -4.27 1.69
CA ARG A 118 -3.85 -2.88 2.19
C ARG A 118 -5.20 -2.19 1.98
N VAL A 119 -5.80 -2.34 0.80
CA VAL A 119 -7.12 -1.77 0.50
C VAL A 119 -8.20 -2.40 1.38
N GLU A 120 -8.15 -3.71 1.59
CA GLU A 120 -9.08 -4.40 2.49
C GLU A 120 -8.98 -3.90 3.93
N LEU A 121 -7.76 -3.74 4.45
CA LEU A 121 -7.52 -3.18 5.79
C LEU A 121 -8.04 -1.74 5.91
N GLU A 122 -7.86 -0.92 4.88
CA GLU A 122 -8.36 0.46 4.88
C GLU A 122 -9.89 0.51 4.89
N ILE A 123 -10.55 -0.37 4.12
CA ILE A 123 -12.02 -0.50 4.13
C ILE A 123 -12.51 -0.97 5.50
N GLN A 124 -11.85 -1.95 6.10
CA GLN A 124 -12.21 -2.42 7.45
C GLN A 124 -12.06 -1.33 8.50
N ASN A 125 -10.97 -0.55 8.43
CA ASN A 125 -10.76 0.58 9.32
C ASN A 125 -11.84 1.66 9.14
N CYS A 126 -12.18 2.00 7.89
CA CYS A 126 -13.28 2.92 7.60
C CYS A 126 -14.59 2.43 8.23
N ASN A 127 -14.92 1.14 8.08
CA ASN A 127 -16.13 0.55 8.66
C ASN A 127 -16.13 0.58 10.20
N ALA A 128 -14.99 0.31 10.83
CA ALA A 128 -14.86 0.40 12.28
C ALA A 128 -15.08 1.84 12.77
N VAL A 129 -14.52 2.83 12.05
CA VAL A 129 -14.76 4.25 12.35
C VAL A 129 -16.23 4.63 12.18
N THR A 130 -16.92 4.16 11.12
CA THR A 130 -18.37 4.42 10.97
C THR A 130 -19.18 3.75 12.05
N GLN A 131 -18.83 2.53 12.48
CA GLN A 131 -19.50 1.84 13.58
C GLN A 131 -19.31 2.55 14.92
N LEU A 132 -18.09 3.01 15.22
CA LEU A 132 -17.79 3.81 16.40
C LEU A 132 -18.58 5.13 16.38
N ASN A 133 -18.63 5.82 15.24
CA ASN A 133 -19.42 7.03 15.08
C ASN A 133 -20.91 6.77 15.29
N ALA A 134 -21.45 5.68 14.73
CA ALA A 134 -22.86 5.30 14.92
C ALA A 134 -23.17 4.96 16.38
N ALA A 135 -22.29 4.22 17.07
CA ALA A 135 -22.42 3.92 18.49
C ALA A 135 -22.35 5.19 19.34
N SER A 136 -21.42 6.11 19.04
CA SER A 136 -21.32 7.41 19.69
C SER A 136 -22.59 8.23 19.50
N SER A 137 -23.16 8.27 18.29
CA SER A 137 -24.42 8.96 18.02
C SER A 137 -25.60 8.36 18.77
N LEU A 138 -25.64 7.02 18.91
CA LEU A 138 -26.69 6.35 19.68
C LEU A 138 -26.57 6.71 21.17
N LEU A 139 -25.35 6.70 21.72
CA LEU A 139 -25.11 7.12 23.11
C LEU A 139 -25.53 8.58 23.34
N GLN A 140 -25.22 9.48 22.41
CA GLN A 140 -25.68 10.88 22.47
C GLN A 140 -27.20 11.03 22.38
N LEU A 141 -27.89 10.10 21.71
CA LEU A 141 -29.36 10.10 21.66
C LEU A 141 -30.00 9.54 22.94
N THR A 142 -29.35 8.61 23.62
CA THR A 142 -29.90 7.94 24.82
C THR A 142 -29.45 8.57 26.14
N CYS A 143 -28.37 9.34 26.15
CA CYS A 143 -27.79 9.93 27.34
C CYS A 143 -27.74 11.46 27.23
N ASP A 144 -28.09 12.16 28.31
CA ASP A 144 -28.07 13.64 28.35
C ASP A 144 -26.67 14.23 28.20
N ALA A 145 -25.63 13.48 28.58
CA ALA A 145 -24.23 13.77 28.30
C ALA A 145 -23.39 12.50 28.24
N VAL A 146 -22.38 12.51 27.36
CA VAL A 146 -21.36 11.46 27.22
C VAL A 146 -19.99 12.10 27.33
N VAL A 147 -19.10 11.49 28.10
CA VAL A 147 -17.72 11.94 28.30
C VAL A 147 -16.73 10.82 28.06
N GLU A 148 -15.59 11.16 27.46
CA GLU A 148 -14.44 10.26 27.32
C GLU A 148 -13.40 10.63 28.38
N LEU A 149 -12.91 9.64 29.14
CA LEU A 149 -11.90 9.79 30.17
C LEU A 149 -10.58 9.14 29.72
N ASP A 150 -9.45 9.72 30.09
CA ASP A 150 -8.13 9.08 29.95
C ASP A 150 -7.81 8.13 31.12
N ALA A 151 -6.61 7.53 31.09
CA ALA A 151 -6.11 6.63 32.12
C ALA A 151 -5.97 7.30 33.51
N ASP A 152 -5.87 8.62 33.57
CA ASP A 152 -5.79 9.42 34.79
C ASP A 152 -7.17 9.97 35.24
N LEU A 153 -8.24 9.49 34.59
CA LEU A 153 -9.63 9.92 34.78
C LEU A 153 -9.86 11.40 34.47
N CYS A 154 -9.08 11.97 33.56
CA CYS A 154 -9.26 13.32 33.04
C CYS A 154 -10.10 13.31 31.77
N LEU A 155 -10.93 14.33 31.60
CA LEU A 155 -11.80 14.47 30.44
C LEU A 155 -10.97 14.74 29.18
N THR A 156 -11.06 13.88 28.17
CA THR A 156 -10.39 14.07 26.87
C THR A 156 -11.35 14.60 25.81
N LYS A 157 -12.58 14.09 25.80
CA LYS A 157 -13.71 14.70 25.05
C LYS A 157 -14.91 14.87 25.97
N HIS A 158 -15.58 16.00 25.81
CA HIS A 158 -16.78 16.34 26.56
C HIS A 158 -17.90 16.78 25.62
N SER A 159 -19.13 16.46 25.98
CA SER A 159 -20.32 17.00 25.31
C SER A 159 -20.53 18.46 25.75
N GLN A 160 -21.04 19.31 24.84
CA GLN A 160 -21.33 20.71 25.17
C GLN A 160 -22.48 20.82 26.18
N GLU A 161 -23.38 19.85 26.17
CA GLU A 161 -24.48 19.70 27.10
C GLU A 161 -23.98 19.51 28.54
N LEU A 162 -22.88 18.79 28.75
CA LEU A 162 -22.28 18.66 30.08
C LEU A 162 -21.75 20.00 30.62
N ALA A 163 -21.09 20.79 29.77
CA ALA A 163 -20.59 22.11 30.18
C ALA A 163 -21.76 23.04 30.59
N ALA A 164 -22.88 22.95 29.85
CA ALA A 164 -24.11 23.66 30.19
C ALA A 164 -24.75 23.15 31.50
N MET A 165 -24.80 21.84 31.73
CA MET A 165 -25.31 21.25 32.98
C MET A 165 -24.47 21.65 34.20
N LEU A 166 -23.16 21.80 34.03
CA LEU A 166 -22.23 22.27 35.07
C LEU A 166 -22.24 23.79 35.25
N LEU A 167 -23.13 24.51 34.56
CA LEU A 167 -23.25 25.97 34.59
C LEU A 167 -21.92 26.69 34.27
N ARG A 168 -21.08 26.09 33.41
CA ARG A 168 -19.87 26.75 32.90
C ARG A 168 -20.19 27.63 31.71
N ASP A 169 -19.31 28.59 31.44
CA ASP A 169 -19.45 29.47 30.30
C ASP A 169 -19.53 28.66 28.99
N PRO A 170 -20.46 29.00 28.08
CA PRO A 170 -20.60 28.34 26.79
C PRO A 170 -19.34 28.60 25.95
N GLY A 171 -18.46 27.61 25.88
CA GLY A 171 -17.15 27.69 25.21
C GLY A 171 -15.95 27.37 26.11
N ALA A 172 -16.15 27.23 27.42
CA ALA A 172 -15.11 26.73 28.32
C ALA A 172 -14.89 25.22 28.08
N SER A 173 -13.70 24.85 27.60
CA SER A 173 -13.32 23.45 27.46
C SER A 173 -13.19 22.78 28.83
N LEU A 174 -13.79 21.61 28.99
CA LEU A 174 -13.56 20.73 30.15
C LEU A 174 -12.37 19.78 29.95
N GLU A 175 -11.68 19.86 28.82
CA GLU A 175 -10.56 18.98 28.50
C GLU A 175 -9.41 19.13 29.52
N GLY A 176 -8.90 17.99 30.00
CA GLY A 176 -7.87 17.91 31.04
C GLY A 176 -8.37 18.07 32.47
N VAL A 177 -9.65 18.37 32.69
CA VAL A 177 -10.22 18.43 34.05
C VAL A 177 -10.45 17.00 34.56
N ARG A 178 -9.99 16.72 35.78
CA ARG A 178 -10.20 15.41 36.41
C ARG A 178 -11.67 15.23 36.77
N PHE A 179 -12.27 14.11 36.36
CA PHE A 179 -13.70 13.86 36.54
C PHE A 179 -14.14 13.93 38.00
N THR A 180 -13.30 13.46 38.93
CA THR A 180 -13.57 13.49 40.37
C THR A 180 -13.74 14.89 40.93
N ASP A 181 -13.18 15.92 40.29
CA ASP A 181 -13.28 17.31 40.74
C ASP A 181 -14.64 17.92 40.40
N LEU A 182 -15.38 17.27 39.49
CA LEU A 182 -16.73 17.64 39.09
C LEU A 182 -17.81 16.92 39.91
N VAL A 183 -17.43 15.90 40.70
CA VAL A 183 -18.31 15.12 41.58
C VAL A 183 -18.27 15.71 42.99
N PRO A 184 -19.40 15.78 43.72
CA PRO A 184 -19.39 16.21 45.12
C PRO A 184 -18.39 15.40 45.98
N PRO A 185 -17.67 16.04 46.93
CA PRO A 185 -16.62 15.37 47.70
C PRO A 185 -17.09 14.11 48.43
N ALA A 186 -18.34 14.11 48.89
CA ALA A 186 -18.97 12.99 49.59
C ALA A 186 -19.15 11.74 48.71
N GLU A 187 -19.22 11.91 47.38
CA GLU A 187 -19.48 10.84 46.42
C GLU A 187 -18.23 10.47 45.60
N SER A 188 -17.19 11.31 45.62
CA SER A 188 -15.95 11.14 44.86
C SER A 188 -15.31 9.74 45.01
N ALA A 189 -15.22 9.21 46.22
CA ALA A 189 -14.63 7.90 46.50
C ALA A 189 -15.48 6.74 45.93
N SER A 190 -16.81 6.90 45.92
CA SER A 190 -17.72 5.91 45.35
C SER A 190 -17.65 5.92 43.83
N ALA A 191 -17.67 7.11 43.22
CA ALA A 191 -17.53 7.29 41.78
C ALA A 191 -16.19 6.74 41.26
N LEU A 192 -15.08 7.04 41.96
CA LEU A 192 -13.77 6.50 41.59
C LEU A 192 -13.74 4.98 41.66
N LYS A 193 -14.32 4.38 42.70
CA LYS A 193 -14.43 2.92 42.81
C LYS A 193 -15.21 2.30 41.64
N GLN A 194 -16.31 2.93 41.23
CA GLN A 194 -17.10 2.46 40.08
C GLN A 194 -16.32 2.59 38.77
N LEU A 195 -15.60 3.70 38.57
CA LEU A 195 -14.81 3.94 37.36
C LEU A 195 -13.60 2.99 37.24
N THR A 196 -12.97 2.61 38.36
CA THR A 196 -11.84 1.66 38.35
C THR A 196 -12.25 0.21 38.10
N HIS A 197 -13.55 -0.08 38.07
CA HIS A 197 -14.07 -1.45 37.91
C HIS A 197 -14.46 -1.80 36.46
N PHE A 198 -14.30 -0.83 35.54
CA PHE A 198 -14.41 -1.00 34.09
C PHE A 198 -13.01 -1.18 33.47
#